data_AF-H6V5W9-F1
#
_entry.id   AF-H6V5W9-F1
#
_cell.length_a   1.000
_cell.length_b   1.000
_cell.length_c   1.000
_cell.angle_alpha   90.00
_cell.angle_beta   90.00
_cell.angle_gamma   90.00
#
_symmetry.space_group_name_H-M   'P 1'
#
loop_
_entity.id
_entity.type
_entity.pdbx_description
1 polymer ?
#
loop_
_entity_poly.entity_id
_entity_poly.type
_entity_poly.pdbx_seq_one_letter_code
_entity_poly.pdbx_strand_id
1 'polypeptide(L)'
;RAVKRNVKAHKDLEEEYLLALIVEDDYKDAAECKNKLEKYCEELKKANLIPDKINPLLKELCNKAKASEKCTSLGQKITKKCQTHKAALNSIVSKTLEEKYDCKEHEQQCLFLEG
;
A
#
# COMPACT_ATOMS: atom_id res chain seq x y z
N ARG A 1 -29.66 -6.26 4.47
CA ARG A 1 -28.84 -7.39 3.96
C ARG A 1 -27.44 -7.23 4.57
N ALA A 2 -27.03 -8.08 5.51
CA ALA A 2 -25.69 -7.98 6.09
C ALA A 2 -24.66 -8.34 5.01
N VAL A 3 -23.88 -7.35 4.57
CA VAL A 3 -22.75 -7.58 3.67
C VAL A 3 -21.73 -8.38 4.45
N LYS A 4 -21.58 -9.68 4.13
CA LYS A 4 -20.47 -10.50 4.63
C LYS A 4 -19.18 -9.88 4.08
N ARG A 5 -18.59 -8.93 4.82
CA ARG A 5 -17.28 -8.36 4.49
C ARG A 5 -16.26 -9.49 4.59
N ASN A 6 -15.53 -9.74 3.51
CA ASN A 6 -14.43 -10.69 3.51
C ASN A 6 -13.28 -10.08 4.32
N VAL A 7 -13.23 -10.37 5.62
CA VAL A 7 -12.28 -9.80 6.58
C VAL A 7 -10.82 -10.00 6.13
N LYS A 8 -10.53 -11.12 5.46
CA LYS A 8 -9.19 -11.41 4.95
C LYS A 8 -8.79 -10.50 3.79
N ALA A 9 -9.67 -10.31 2.81
CA ALA A 9 -9.41 -9.40 1.70
C ALA A 9 -9.23 -7.96 2.19
N HIS A 10 -9.99 -7.53 3.20
CA HIS A 10 -9.84 -6.19 3.78
C HIS A 10 -8.49 -6.03 4.49
N LYS A 11 -8.04 -7.05 5.22
CA LYS A 11 -6.75 -7.05 5.91
C LYS A 11 -5.57 -7.03 4.93
N ASP A 12 -5.66 -7.79 3.84
CA ASP A 12 -4.62 -7.82 2.80
C ASP A 12 -4.53 -6.46 2.08
N LEU A 13 -5.68 -5.82 1.78
CA LEU A 13 -5.72 -4.47 1.21
C LEU A 13 -5.08 -3.42 2.13
N GLU A 14 -5.35 -3.48 3.43
CA GLU A 14 -4.76 -2.57 4.42
C GLU A 14 -3.24 -2.77 4.57
N GLU A 15 -2.76 -4.01 4.48
CA GLU A 15 -1.33 -4.30 4.57
C GLU A 15 -0.57 -3.79 3.33
N GLU A 16 -1.18 -3.89 2.14
CA GLU A 16 -0.63 -3.34 0.90
C GLU A 16 -0.49 -1.82 0.97
N TYR A 17 -1.53 -1.11 1.44
CA TYR A 17 -1.48 0.34 1.59
C TYR A 17 -0.47 0.77 2.65
N LEU A 18 -0.40 0.06 3.78
CA LEU A 18 0.58 0.36 4.81
C LEU A 18 2.01 0.14 4.32
N LEU A 19 2.26 -0.92 3.54
CA LEU A 19 3.58 -1.13 2.94
C LEU A 19 3.90 0.01 1.96
N ALA A 20 3.00 0.33 1.03
CA ALA A 20 3.18 1.42 0.07
C ALA A 20 3.58 2.71 0.80
N LEU A 21 2.77 3.16 1.77
CA LEU A 21 3.01 4.35 2.59
C LEU A 21 4.37 4.38 3.32
N ILE A 22 5.00 3.22 3.58
CA ILE A 22 6.29 3.14 4.29
C ILE A 22 7.46 3.17 3.31
N VAL A 23 7.34 2.42 2.22
CA VAL A 23 8.46 2.21 1.29
C VAL A 23 8.38 3.10 0.06
N GLU A 24 7.26 3.77 -0.17
CA GLU A 24 6.98 4.56 -1.37
C GLU A 24 7.24 3.72 -2.62
N ASP A 25 7.78 4.34 -3.67
CA ASP A 25 8.15 3.67 -4.92
C ASP A 25 9.18 2.54 -4.78
N ASP A 26 9.89 2.43 -3.64
CA ASP A 26 10.89 1.40 -3.41
C ASP A 26 10.26 -0.01 -3.37
N TYR A 27 8.92 -0.15 -3.29
CA TYR A 27 8.25 -1.46 -3.44
C TYR A 27 8.57 -2.16 -4.78
N LYS A 28 9.04 -1.39 -5.78
CA LYS A 28 9.42 -1.88 -7.11
C LYS A 28 10.73 -2.67 -7.10
N ASP A 29 11.59 -2.43 -6.10
CA ASP A 29 12.83 -3.16 -5.88
C ASP A 29 12.79 -3.86 -4.51
N ALA A 30 12.88 -5.18 -4.50
CA ALA A 30 12.74 -5.95 -3.27
C ALA A 30 13.83 -5.65 -2.22
N ALA A 31 15.03 -5.25 -2.65
CA ALA A 31 16.12 -4.90 -1.76
C ALA A 31 15.96 -3.49 -1.19
N GLU A 32 15.57 -2.51 -2.01
CA GLU A 32 15.26 -1.15 -1.55
C GLU A 32 14.05 -1.14 -0.61
N CYS A 33 12.95 -1.81 -0.99
CA CYS A 33 11.78 -2.01 -0.14
C CYS A 33 12.17 -2.56 1.22
N LYS A 34 12.98 -3.62 1.25
CA LYS A 34 13.44 -4.23 2.50
C LYS A 34 14.25 -3.24 3.33
N ASN A 35 15.17 -2.52 2.71
CA ASN A 35 16.02 -1.55 3.39
C ASN A 35 15.21 -0.39 4.00
N LYS A 36 14.25 0.18 3.26
CA LYS A 36 13.34 1.23 3.78
C LYS A 36 12.47 0.68 4.91
N LEU A 37 11.87 -0.49 4.74
CA LEU A 37 11.02 -1.10 5.75
C LEU A 37 11.80 -1.39 7.05
N GLU A 38 13.02 -1.92 6.95
CA GLU A 38 13.89 -2.14 8.11
C GLU A 38 14.27 -0.83 8.80
N LYS A 39 14.65 0.22 8.05
CA LYS A 39 14.94 1.55 8.60
C LYS A 39 13.75 2.11 9.36
N TYR A 40 12.56 2.10 8.74
CA TYR A 40 11.33 2.57 9.35
C TYR A 40 11.04 1.84 10.67
N CYS A 41 11.13 0.52 10.67
CA CYS A 41 10.90 -0.29 11.88
C CYS A 41 11.95 -0.06 12.97
N GLU A 42 13.21 0.22 12.63
CA GLU A 42 14.24 0.60 13.61
C GLU A 42 14.04 2.01 14.16
N GLU A 43 13.58 2.97 13.34
CA GLU A 43 13.24 4.33 13.78
C GLU A 43 12.05 4.34 14.75
N LEU A 44 11.03 3.53 14.49
CA LEU A 44 9.92 3.33 15.43
C LEU A 44 10.43 2.84 16.79
N LYS A 45 11.32 1.84 16.81
CA LYS A 45 11.91 1.34 18.07
C LYS A 45 12.71 2.43 18.80
N LYS A 46 13.51 3.23 18.08
CA LYS A 46 14.27 4.35 18.66
C LYS A 46 13.35 5.39 19.29
N ALA A 47 12.17 5.61 18.72
CA ALA A 47 11.13 6.47 19.27
C ALA A 47 10.31 5.82 20.41
N ASN A 48 10.70 4.64 20.91
CA ASN A 48 9.93 3.82 21.85
C ASN A 48 8.52 3.45 21.36
N LEU A 49 8.29 3.50 20.04
CA LEU A 49 7.06 3.10 19.38
C LEU A 49 7.17 1.62 18.99
N ILE A 50 6.61 0.74 19.82
CA ILE A 50 6.65 -0.71 19.58
C ILE A 50 5.60 -1.07 18.51
N PRO A 51 5.98 -1.58 17.33
CA PRO A 51 5.06 -1.92 16.23
C PRO A 51 3.82 -2.70 16.68
N ASP A 52 4.02 -3.72 17.52
CA ASP A 52 3.00 -4.59 18.10
C ASP A 52 1.91 -3.85 18.88
N LYS A 53 2.26 -2.70 19.48
CA LYS A 53 1.33 -1.87 20.27
C LYS A 53 0.60 -0.84 19.41
N ILE A 54 1.10 -0.56 18.20
CA ILE A 54 0.54 0.46 17.31
C ILE A 54 -0.51 -0.19 16.39
N ASN A 55 -0.10 -1.22 15.65
CA ASN A 55 -0.97 -1.88 14.67
C ASN A 55 -0.48 -3.32 14.40
N PRO A 56 -1.37 -4.34 14.44
CA PRO A 56 -1.00 -5.72 14.13
C PRO A 56 -0.44 -5.93 12.71
N LEU A 57 -0.83 -5.11 11.73
CA LEU A 57 -0.25 -5.13 10.37
C LEU A 57 1.18 -4.62 10.38
N LEU A 58 1.45 -3.55 11.14
CA LEU A 58 2.78 -3.00 11.26
C LEU A 58 3.74 -3.98 11.95
N LYS A 59 3.24 -4.76 12.92
CA LYS A 59 3.97 -5.89 13.49
C LYS A 59 4.37 -6.93 12.44
N GLU A 60 3.43 -7.34 11.58
CA GLU A 60 3.69 -8.32 10.52
C GLU A 60 4.71 -7.79 9.50
N LEU A 61 4.60 -6.50 9.12
CA LEU A 61 5.54 -5.84 8.22
C LEU A 61 6.94 -5.71 8.83
N CYS A 62 7.05 -5.33 10.11
CA CYS A 62 8.32 -5.22 10.82
C CYS A 62 8.97 -6.56 11.20
N ASN A 63 8.36 -7.69 10.83
CA ASN A 63 8.97 -9.00 11.03
C ASN A 63 10.08 -9.23 9.99
N LYS A 64 11.35 -9.11 10.42
CA LYS A 64 12.54 -9.29 9.56
C LYS A 64 12.54 -10.63 8.81
N ALA A 65 12.00 -11.70 9.39
CA ALA A 65 11.95 -13.00 8.73
C ALA A 65 10.99 -13.03 7.53
N LYS A 66 9.99 -12.14 7.50
CA LYS A 66 8.97 -12.04 6.44
C LYS A 66 9.15 -10.84 5.53
N ALA A 67 10.01 -9.88 5.87
CA ALA A 67 10.15 -8.61 5.15
C ALA A 67 10.42 -8.80 3.63
N SER A 68 11.29 -9.74 3.26
CA SER A 68 11.58 -10.04 1.85
C SER A 68 10.37 -10.59 1.09
N GLU A 69 9.64 -11.53 1.72
CA GLU A 69 8.42 -12.11 1.15
C GLU A 69 7.31 -11.06 1.02
N LYS A 70 7.18 -10.17 2.02
CA LYS A 70 6.21 -9.06 2.01
C LYS A 70 6.52 -8.05 0.92
N CYS A 71 7.76 -7.60 0.82
CA CYS A 71 8.20 -6.70 -0.26
C CYS A 71 7.93 -7.29 -1.64
N THR A 72 8.21 -8.59 -1.84
CA THR A 72 7.95 -9.24 -3.13
C THR A 72 6.45 -9.40 -3.39
N SER A 73 5.72 -10.03 -2.49
CA SER A 73 4.32 -10.40 -2.71
C SER A 73 3.38 -9.19 -2.69
N LEU A 74 3.53 -8.28 -1.73
CA LEU A 74 2.72 -7.07 -1.65
C LEU A 74 3.17 -6.05 -2.69
N GLY A 75 4.48 -5.92 -2.96
CA GLY A 75 4.99 -5.05 -4.04
C GLY A 75 4.42 -5.42 -5.42
N GLN A 76 4.30 -6.72 -5.72
CA GLN A 76 3.62 -7.19 -6.94
C GLN A 76 2.13 -6.79 -6.98
N LYS A 77 1.43 -6.89 -5.85
CA LYS A 77 0.01 -6.51 -5.76
C LYS A 77 -0.18 -4.99 -5.90
N ILE A 78 0.66 -4.19 -5.24
CA ILE A 78 0.69 -2.73 -5.37
C ILE A 78 0.93 -2.37 -6.84
N THR A 79 1.96 -2.94 -7.47
CA THR A 79 2.25 -2.75 -8.91
C THR A 79 1.03 -3.02 -9.78
N LYS A 80 0.36 -4.16 -9.58
CA LYS A 80 -0.83 -4.55 -10.36
C LYS A 80 -1.99 -3.59 -10.15
N LYS A 81 -2.22 -3.11 -8.92
CA LYS A 81 -3.24 -2.10 -8.61
C LYS A 81 -2.92 -0.78 -9.30
N CYS A 82 -1.69 -0.27 -9.18
CA CYS A 82 -1.26 0.97 -9.83
C CYS A 82 -1.44 0.89 -11.35
N GLN A 83 -1.04 -0.21 -11.98
CA GLN A 83 -1.21 -0.41 -13.43
C GLN A 83 -2.68 -0.45 -13.84
N THR A 84 -3.51 -1.14 -13.06
CA THR A 84 -4.96 -1.25 -13.33
C THR A 84 -5.63 0.11 -13.20
N HIS A 85 -5.31 0.85 -12.13
CA HIS A 85 -5.83 2.20 -11.88
C HIS A 85 -5.39 3.18 -12.96
N LYS A 86 -4.11 3.17 -13.32
CA LYS A 86 -3.55 3.98 -14.40
C LYS A 86 -4.25 3.71 -15.74
N ALA A 87 -4.54 2.44 -16.06
CA ALA A 87 -5.28 2.09 -17.28
C ALA A 87 -6.72 2.63 -17.24
N ALA A 88 -7.40 2.54 -16.10
CA ALA A 88 -8.74 3.10 -15.92
C ALA A 88 -8.73 4.64 -16.08
N LEU A 89 -7.80 5.31 -15.40
CA LEU A 89 -7.58 6.75 -15.50
C LEU A 89 -7.29 7.19 -16.94
N ASN A 90 -6.39 6.51 -17.65
CA ASN A 90 -6.07 6.81 -19.04
C ASN A 90 -7.31 6.73 -19.95
N SER A 91 -8.20 5.76 -19.73
CA SER A 91 -9.46 5.62 -20.48
C SER A 91 -10.46 6.75 -20.22
N ILE A 92 -10.40 7.33 -19.02
CA ILE A 92 -11.22 8.47 -18.60
C ILE A 92 -10.67 9.76 -19.22
N VAL A 93 -9.39 10.06 -18.99
CA VAL A 93 -8.77 11.32 -19.43
C VAL A 93 -8.55 11.40 -20.95
N SER A 94 -8.57 10.27 -21.66
CA SER A 94 -8.54 10.24 -23.13
C SER A 94 -9.86 10.67 -23.77
N LYS A 95 -10.93 10.83 -22.98
CA LYS A 95 -12.22 11.35 -23.42
C LYS A 95 -12.38 12.79 -22.95
N THR A 96 -13.25 13.55 -23.62
CA THR A 96 -13.70 14.85 -23.10
C THR A 96 -14.44 14.63 -21.79
N LEU A 97 -13.91 15.19 -20.71
CA LEU A 97 -14.55 15.15 -19.40
C LEU A 97 -15.67 16.21 -19.35
N GLU A 98 -16.79 15.86 -18.73
CA GLU A 98 -17.81 16.83 -18.38
C GLU A 98 -17.25 17.84 -17.36
N GLU A 99 -17.70 19.10 -17.40
CA GLU A 99 -17.24 20.14 -16.45
C GLU A 99 -17.43 19.77 -14.97
N LYS A 100 -18.31 18.80 -14.68
CA LYS A 100 -18.63 18.32 -13.33
C LYS A 100 -18.13 16.90 -13.06
N TYR A 101 -17.16 16.41 -13.85
CA TYR A 101 -16.60 15.08 -13.63
C TYR A 101 -15.97 14.98 -12.22
N ASP A 102 -16.45 14.04 -11.41
CA ASP A 102 -15.99 13.84 -10.05
C ASP A 102 -14.78 12.91 -10.02
N CYS A 103 -13.59 13.47 -9.75
CA CYS A 103 -12.35 12.72 -9.64
C CYS A 103 -12.15 12.06 -8.26
N LYS A 104 -13.03 12.29 -7.29
CA LYS A 104 -12.77 11.98 -5.87
C LYS A 104 -12.42 10.52 -5.60
N GLU A 105 -13.09 9.56 -6.26
CA GLU A 105 -12.74 8.14 -6.10
C GLU A 105 -11.35 7.82 -6.66
N HIS A 106 -10.97 8.44 -7.78
CA HIS A 106 -9.66 8.23 -8.39
C HIS A 106 -8.54 8.92 -7.63
N GLU A 107 -8.79 10.13 -7.12
CA GLU A 107 -7.89 10.88 -6.24
C GLU A 107 -7.60 10.10 -4.96
N GLN A 108 -8.62 9.53 -4.33
CA GLN A 108 -8.44 8.68 -3.15
C GLN A 108 -7.55 7.48 -3.47
N GLN A 109 -7.80 6.79 -4.59
CA GLN A 109 -6.97 5.66 -4.99
C GLN A 109 -5.53 6.07 -5.32
N CYS A 110 -5.30 7.23 -5.94
CA CYS A 110 -3.95 7.75 -6.17
C CYS A 110 -3.23 8.08 -4.86
N LEU A 111 -3.88 8.75 -3.91
CA LEU A 111 -3.29 9.10 -2.61
C LEU A 111 -2.75 7.86 -1.86
N PHE A 112 -3.44 6.72 -1.99
CA PHE A 112 -3.02 5.47 -1.35
C PHE A 112 -1.97 4.67 -2.13
N LEU A 113 -1.67 5.05 -3.37
CA LEU A 113 -0.77 4.32 -4.28
C LEU A 113 0.45 5.15 -4.73
N GLU A 114 0.47 6.46 -4.45
CA GLU A 114 1.60 7.39 -4.65
C GLU A 114 2.47 7.56 -3.38
N GLY A 115 2.01 7.02 -2.26
CA GLY A 115 2.75 7.00 -1.00
C GLY A 115 3.76 5.89 -0.94
#